data_AF-A0A9E4EHE7-F1
#
_entry.id   AF-A0A9E4EHE7-F1
#
_cell.length_a   1.000
_cell.length_b   1.000
_cell.length_c   1.000
_cell.angle_alpha   90.00
_cell.angle_beta   90.00
_cell.angle_gamma   90.00
#
_symmetry.space_group_name_H-M   'P 1'
#
loop_
_entity.id
_entity.type
_entity.pdbx_description
1 polymer ?
#
loop_
_entity_poly.entity_id
_entity_poly.type
_entity_poly.pdbx_seq_one_letter_code
_entity_poly.pdbx_strand_id
1 'polypeptide(L)'
;MTLQQLADKVGTSASALHRYEAGWDRFEVATLRRIATALGAQLEVRLLAPEPPMLEKPDARSLVRQIGPLFWDKRLTVEDLASHPEWVLTRVLMFGNGDQARAARSFFGNDPIRDAIGRRGVDPRTRAYWKLLLGDDGASSSTH
;
A
#
# COMPACT_ATOMS: atom_id res chain seq x y z
N MET A 1 9.69 40.54 -5.63
CA MET A 1 10.94 39.85 -6.06
C MET A 1 10.75 39.47 -7.52
N THR A 2 11.70 39.78 -8.40
CA THR A 2 11.61 39.40 -9.81
C THR A 2 12.06 37.95 -10.03
N LEU A 3 11.67 37.37 -11.17
CA LEU A 3 11.99 35.98 -11.53
C LEU A 3 13.52 35.77 -11.66
N GLN A 4 14.24 36.78 -12.14
CA GLN A 4 15.71 36.81 -12.16
C GLN A 4 16.30 36.82 -10.73
N GLN A 5 15.77 37.66 -9.83
CA GLN A 5 16.23 37.73 -8.44
C GLN A 5 15.97 36.44 -7.66
N LEU A 6 14.88 35.73 -7.98
CA LEU A 6 14.60 34.41 -7.42
C LEU A 6 15.58 33.36 -7.97
N ALA A 7 15.91 33.43 -9.26
CA ALA A 7 16.84 32.49 -9.91
C ALA A 7 18.22 32.56 -9.26
N ASP A 8 18.71 33.79 -9.06
CA ASP A 8 20.00 34.06 -8.42
C ASP A 8 20.03 33.53 -6.98
N LYS A 9 18.94 33.69 -6.21
CA LYS A 9 18.83 33.16 -4.84
C LYS A 9 18.75 31.65 -4.76
N VAL A 10 18.15 31.00 -5.76
CA VAL A 10 17.94 29.54 -5.81
C VAL A 10 19.14 28.81 -6.45
N GLY A 11 20.06 29.55 -7.08
CA GLY A 11 21.20 29.00 -7.81
C GLY A 11 20.78 28.33 -9.11
N THR A 12 19.80 28.89 -9.81
CA THR A 12 19.26 28.37 -11.08
C THR A 12 19.01 29.50 -12.09
N SER A 13 18.63 29.19 -13.32
CA SER A 13 18.35 30.22 -14.34
C SER A 13 16.90 30.70 -14.33
N ALA A 14 16.66 31.94 -14.78
CA ALA A 14 15.30 32.47 -14.93
C ALA A 14 14.46 31.61 -15.90
N SER A 15 15.09 31.05 -16.93
CA SER A 15 14.45 30.10 -17.85
C SER A 15 14.05 28.79 -17.17
N ALA A 16 14.81 28.33 -16.17
CA ALA A 16 14.44 27.18 -15.36
C ALA A 16 13.25 27.48 -14.44
N LEU A 17 13.23 28.65 -13.80
CA LEU A 17 12.09 29.09 -12.99
C LEU A 17 10.81 29.30 -13.80
N HIS A 18 10.91 29.88 -15.00
CA HIS A 18 9.76 30.04 -15.90
C HIS A 18 9.17 28.68 -16.32
N ARG A 19 10.00 27.64 -16.43
CA ARG A 19 9.52 26.26 -16.64
C ARG A 19 8.81 25.68 -15.42
N TYR A 20 9.22 26.08 -14.22
CA TYR A 20 8.55 25.67 -12.98
C TYR A 20 7.17 26.33 -12.85
N GLU A 21 7.03 27.61 -13.24
CA GLU A 21 5.73 28.29 -13.29
C GLU A 21 4.81 27.73 -14.38
N ALA A 22 5.38 27.27 -15.50
CA ALA A 22 4.62 26.70 -16.62
C ALA A 22 4.12 25.26 -16.40
N GLY A 23 4.28 24.69 -15.20
CA GLY A 23 3.64 23.43 -14.83
C GLY A 23 4.39 22.14 -15.21
N TRP A 24 5.72 22.17 -15.35
CA TRP A 24 6.51 20.93 -15.43
C TRP A 24 6.34 20.10 -14.15
N ASP A 25 6.15 18.80 -14.29
CA ASP A 25 5.46 17.93 -13.33
C ASP A 25 6.38 16.99 -12.54
N ARG A 26 7.70 17.11 -12.71
CA ARG A 26 8.70 16.36 -11.92
C ARG A 26 9.71 17.30 -11.29
N PHE A 27 9.48 17.61 -10.02
CA PHE A 27 10.40 18.37 -9.21
C PHE A 27 11.14 17.46 -8.24
N GLU A 28 12.45 17.65 -8.14
CA GLU A 28 13.17 17.13 -6.98
C GLU A 28 12.75 17.92 -5.74
N VAL A 29 12.54 17.22 -4.62
CA VAL A 29 12.23 17.84 -3.32
C VAL A 29 13.29 18.87 -2.91
N ALA A 30 14.55 18.64 -3.31
CA ALA A 30 15.65 19.57 -3.11
C ALA A 30 15.40 20.94 -3.78
N THR A 31 14.86 20.94 -5.00
CA THR A 31 14.53 22.15 -5.75
C THR A 31 13.39 22.92 -5.09
N LEU A 32 12.30 22.23 -4.71
CA LEU A 32 11.18 22.84 -3.99
C LEU A 32 11.64 23.48 -2.67
N ARG A 33 12.57 22.84 -1.96
CA ARG A 33 13.14 23.37 -0.72
C ARG A 33 13.91 24.66 -0.96
N ARG A 34 14.76 24.73 -2.00
CA ARG A 34 15.53 25.95 -2.31
C ARG A 34 14.61 27.12 -2.67
N ILE A 35 13.55 26.87 -3.44
CA ILE A 35 12.55 27.89 -3.79
C ILE A 35 11.83 28.39 -2.53
N ALA A 36 11.35 27.49 -1.66
CA ALA A 36 10.70 27.86 -0.41
C ALA A 36 11.63 28.73 0.46
N THR A 37 12.89 28.33 0.66
CA THR A 37 13.89 29.12 1.40
C THR A 37 14.13 30.49 0.78
N ALA A 38 14.25 30.59 -0.55
CA ALA A 38 14.47 31.87 -1.22
C ALA A 38 13.29 32.84 -1.07
N LEU A 39 12.08 32.30 -0.89
CA LEU A 39 10.84 33.03 -0.62
C LEU A 39 10.60 33.33 0.87
N GLY A 40 11.48 32.87 1.78
CA GLY A 40 11.26 32.99 3.22
C GLY A 40 10.17 32.07 3.76
N ALA A 41 9.84 31.01 3.02
CA ALA A 41 8.85 29.99 3.39
C ALA A 41 9.53 28.70 3.86
N GLN A 42 8.76 27.87 4.59
CA GLN A 42 9.17 26.54 5.01
C GLN A 42 8.46 25.49 4.17
N LEU A 43 9.21 24.54 3.59
CA LEU A 43 8.64 23.39 2.87
C LEU A 43 8.28 22.28 3.87
N GLU A 44 7.01 21.92 3.93
CA GLU A 44 6.51 20.73 4.63
C GLU A 44 6.11 19.65 3.63
N VAL A 45 6.67 18.44 3.78
CA VAL A 45 6.32 17.27 2.96
C VAL A 45 5.60 16.27 3.84
N ARG A 46 4.35 15.97 3.51
CA ARG A 46 3.54 14.95 4.19
C ARG A 46 3.33 13.78 3.26
N LEU A 47 3.63 12.58 3.75
CA LEU A 47 3.21 11.34 3.10
C LEU A 47 1.77 11.08 3.55
N LEU A 48 0.83 11.19 2.62
CA LEU A 48 -0.52 10.74 2.84
C LEU A 48 -0.55 9.25 2.47
N ALA A 49 -1.01 8.41 3.41
CA ALA A 49 -1.53 7.12 2.98
C ALA A 49 -2.66 7.45 1.99
N PRO A 50 -2.69 6.84 0.78
CA PRO A 50 -3.89 6.96 -0.03
C PRO A 50 -5.06 6.58 0.87
N GLU A 51 -6.13 7.40 0.88
CA GLU A 51 -7.38 6.94 1.47
C GLU A 51 -7.59 5.53 0.91
N PRO A 52 -7.70 4.50 1.78
CA PRO A 52 -7.94 3.17 1.26
C PRO A 52 -9.18 3.36 0.39
N PRO A 53 -9.13 3.05 -0.92
CA PRO A 53 -10.35 3.05 -1.70
C PRO A 53 -11.32 2.25 -0.85
N MET A 54 -12.53 2.76 -0.66
CA MET A 54 -13.61 1.94 -0.09
C MET A 54 -13.74 0.76 -1.06
N LEU A 55 -12.92 -0.27 -0.85
CA LEU A 55 -12.93 -1.49 -1.61
C LEU A 55 -14.19 -2.14 -1.13
N GLU A 56 -15.28 -1.85 -1.84
CA GLU A 56 -16.51 -2.59 -1.69
C GLU A 56 -16.13 -4.06 -1.58
N LYS A 57 -16.62 -4.71 -0.53
CA LYS A 57 -16.34 -6.12 -0.28
C LYS A 57 -16.61 -6.86 -1.59
N PRO A 58 -15.59 -7.47 -2.22
CA PRO A 58 -15.79 -8.09 -3.52
C PRO A 58 -16.88 -9.15 -3.38
N ASP A 59 -17.77 -9.27 -4.35
CA ASP A 59 -18.69 -10.39 -4.34
C ASP A 59 -17.91 -11.71 -4.49
N ALA A 60 -18.51 -12.81 -4.05
CA ALA A 60 -17.85 -14.10 -4.02
C ALA A 60 -17.37 -14.58 -5.41
N ARG A 61 -18.09 -14.27 -6.48
CA ARG A 61 -17.72 -14.66 -7.85
C ARG A 61 -16.54 -13.83 -8.34
N SER A 62 -16.54 -12.53 -8.05
CA SER A 62 -15.43 -11.64 -8.37
C SER A 62 -14.16 -12.06 -7.64
N LEU A 63 -14.26 -12.45 -6.37
CA LEU A 63 -13.12 -13.00 -5.63
C LEU A 63 -12.60 -14.29 -6.27
N VAL A 64 -13.48 -15.27 -6.54
CA VAL A 64 -13.07 -16.54 -7.19
C VAL A 64 -12.38 -16.29 -8.52
N ARG A 65 -12.86 -15.36 -9.34
CA ARG A 65 -12.22 -14.99 -10.60
C ARG A 65 -10.82 -14.40 -10.38
N GLN A 66 -10.64 -13.58 -9.35
CA GLN A 66 -9.38 -12.91 -9.06
C GLN A 66 -8.32 -13.85 -8.47
N ILE A 67 -8.70 -14.77 -7.58
CA ILE A 67 -7.75 -15.67 -6.90
C ILE A 67 -7.69 -17.07 -7.53
N GLY A 68 -8.64 -17.41 -8.41
CA GLY A 68 -8.72 -18.71 -9.09
C GLY A 68 -7.41 -19.19 -9.74
N PRO A 69 -6.61 -18.32 -10.40
CA PRO A 69 -5.31 -18.72 -10.95
C PRO A 69 -4.31 -19.27 -9.92
N LEU A 70 -4.49 -19.02 -8.62
CA LEU A 70 -3.64 -19.56 -7.55
C LEU A 70 -3.94 -21.04 -7.22
N PHE A 71 -5.01 -21.61 -7.80
CA PHE A 71 -5.50 -22.95 -7.53
C PHE A 71 -5.35 -23.82 -8.79
N TRP A 72 -4.11 -24.07 -9.20
CA TRP A 72 -3.78 -24.86 -10.39
C TRP A 72 -4.06 -26.37 -10.23
N ASP A 73 -4.20 -26.82 -8.98
CA ASP A 73 -4.42 -28.21 -8.59
C ASP A 73 -5.90 -28.59 -8.45
N LYS A 74 -6.75 -27.64 -8.05
CA LYS A 74 -8.19 -27.83 -7.90
C LYS A 74 -8.92 -26.58 -8.35
N ARG A 75 -9.99 -26.73 -9.15
CA ARG A 75 -10.86 -25.61 -9.49
C ARG A 75 -11.48 -25.00 -8.23
N LEU A 76 -11.20 -23.72 -7.99
CA LEU A 76 -11.84 -22.94 -6.92
C LEU A 76 -13.28 -22.59 -7.28
N THR A 77 -14.18 -22.75 -6.32
CA THR A 77 -15.60 -22.38 -6.43
C THR A 77 -16.01 -21.41 -5.31
N VAL A 78 -17.20 -20.81 -5.45
CA VAL A 78 -17.76 -19.91 -4.42
C VAL A 78 -18.00 -20.67 -3.11
N GLU A 79 -18.37 -21.93 -3.17
CA GLU A 79 -18.64 -22.77 -2.00
C GLU A 79 -17.38 -23.08 -1.20
N ASP A 80 -16.23 -23.18 -1.86
CA ASP A 80 -14.94 -23.34 -1.18
C ASP A 80 -14.59 -22.11 -0.31
N LEU A 81 -15.06 -20.91 -0.68
CA LEU A 81 -14.82 -19.71 0.14
C LEU A 81 -15.50 -19.85 1.51
N ALA A 82 -16.71 -20.39 1.57
CA ALA A 82 -17.44 -20.58 2.82
C ALA A 82 -17.00 -21.84 3.58
N SER A 83 -16.76 -22.92 2.85
CA SER A 83 -16.53 -24.25 3.45
C SER A 83 -15.07 -24.49 3.83
N HIS A 84 -14.13 -23.83 3.15
CA HIS A 84 -12.70 -24.05 3.31
C HIS A 84 -11.88 -22.73 3.34
N PRO A 85 -12.28 -21.71 4.13
CA PRO A 85 -11.68 -20.39 4.10
C PRO A 85 -10.17 -20.42 4.39
N GLU A 86 -9.73 -21.27 5.32
CA GLU A 86 -8.33 -21.38 5.70
C GLU A 86 -7.45 -21.95 4.58
N TRP A 87 -7.95 -22.92 3.80
CA TRP A 87 -7.23 -23.48 2.64
C TRP A 87 -7.07 -22.41 1.56
N VAL A 88 -8.16 -21.68 1.30
CA VAL A 88 -8.16 -20.56 0.34
C VAL A 88 -7.16 -19.50 0.76
N LEU A 89 -7.22 -19.07 2.03
CA LEU A 89 -6.33 -18.05 2.56
C LEU A 89 -4.88 -18.50 2.60
N THR A 90 -4.59 -19.76 2.95
CA THR A 90 -3.22 -20.29 2.89
C THR A 90 -2.64 -20.16 1.48
N ARG A 91 -3.42 -20.51 0.44
CA ARG A 91 -3.01 -20.35 -0.96
C ARG A 91 -2.76 -18.89 -1.33
N VAL A 92 -3.67 -17.98 -0.96
CA VAL A 92 -3.53 -16.55 -1.24
C VAL A 92 -2.32 -15.95 -0.53
N LEU A 93 -2.09 -16.29 0.74
CA LEU A 93 -0.97 -15.74 1.51
C LEU A 93 0.39 -16.22 0.99
N MET A 94 0.46 -17.46 0.50
CA MET A 94 1.69 -18.08 -0.01
C MET A 94 2.04 -17.66 -1.45
N PHE A 95 1.05 -17.53 -2.32
CA PHE A 95 1.27 -17.41 -3.77
C PHE A 95 0.62 -16.17 -4.39
N GLY A 96 -0.23 -15.47 -3.66
CA GLY A 96 -0.96 -14.30 -4.15
C GLY A 96 -0.12 -13.03 -4.18
N ASN A 97 -0.49 -12.11 -5.06
CA ASN A 97 0.04 -10.75 -5.07
C ASN A 97 -0.71 -9.84 -4.08
N GLY A 98 -0.26 -8.58 -3.95
CA GLY A 98 -0.85 -7.61 -3.02
C GLY A 98 -2.33 -7.33 -3.27
N ASP A 99 -2.78 -7.29 -4.53
CA ASP A 99 -4.20 -7.07 -4.86
C ASP A 99 -5.07 -8.26 -4.46
N GLN A 100 -4.61 -9.47 -4.74
CA GLN A 100 -5.30 -10.71 -4.36
C GLN A 100 -5.40 -10.83 -2.85
N ALA A 101 -4.33 -10.52 -2.11
CA ALA A 101 -4.33 -10.56 -0.66
C ALA A 101 -5.23 -9.47 -0.05
N ARG A 102 -5.27 -8.26 -0.62
CA ARG A 102 -6.21 -7.20 -0.23
C ARG A 102 -7.66 -7.60 -0.48
N ALA A 103 -7.97 -8.17 -1.65
CA ALA A 103 -9.32 -8.63 -1.97
C ALA A 103 -9.78 -9.75 -1.04
N ALA A 104 -8.91 -10.74 -0.76
CA ALA A 104 -9.20 -11.79 0.20
C ALA A 104 -9.41 -11.23 1.61
N ARG A 105 -8.58 -10.27 2.06
CA ARG A 105 -8.77 -9.60 3.35
C ARG A 105 -10.07 -8.83 3.46
N SER A 106 -10.46 -8.09 2.41
CA SER A 106 -11.76 -7.40 2.37
C SER A 106 -12.93 -8.39 2.42
N PHE A 107 -12.79 -9.55 1.78
CA PHE A 107 -13.83 -10.58 1.76
C PHE A 107 -13.98 -11.34 3.10
N PHE A 108 -12.88 -11.85 3.63
CA PHE A 108 -12.86 -12.74 4.80
C PHE A 108 -12.78 -11.99 6.14
N GLY A 109 -12.23 -10.77 6.15
CA GLY A 109 -11.88 -10.08 7.38
C GLY A 109 -10.51 -10.50 7.93
N ASN A 110 -10.14 -9.95 9.09
CA ASN A 110 -8.81 -10.16 9.68
C ASN A 110 -8.70 -11.49 10.45
N ASP A 111 -9.78 -11.96 11.08
CA ASP A 111 -9.70 -13.15 11.94
C ASP A 111 -9.41 -14.43 11.16
N PRO A 112 -10.11 -14.75 10.04
CA PRO A 112 -9.76 -15.93 9.25
C PRO A 112 -8.35 -15.88 8.65
N ILE A 113 -7.81 -14.67 8.43
CA ILE A 113 -6.44 -14.48 7.98
C ILE A 113 -5.45 -14.84 9.09
N ARG A 114 -5.70 -14.40 10.32
CA ARG A 114 -4.88 -14.77 11.49
C ARG A 114 -4.84 -16.28 11.68
N ASP A 115 -5.98 -16.95 11.55
CA ASP A 115 -6.07 -18.41 11.65
C ASP A 115 -5.24 -19.10 10.55
N ALA A 116 -5.34 -18.62 9.31
CA ALA A 116 -4.58 -19.16 8.17
C ALA A 116 -3.06 -19.01 8.34
N ILE A 117 -2.59 -17.88 8.89
CA ILE A 117 -1.17 -17.61 9.16
C ILE A 117 -0.56 -18.63 10.16
N GLY A 118 -1.37 -19.12 11.10
CA GLY A 118 -0.97 -20.09 12.11
C GLY A 118 -0.72 -21.50 11.57
N ARG A 119 -1.12 -21.80 10.33
CA ARG A 119 -1.06 -23.17 9.80
C ARG A 119 0.35 -23.59 9.37
N ARG A 120 0.58 -24.90 9.39
CA ARG A 120 1.81 -25.53 8.89
C ARG A 120 2.08 -25.26 7.40
N GLY A 121 1.04 -24.97 6.61
CA GLY A 121 1.15 -24.69 5.19
C GLY A 121 1.71 -23.31 4.83
N VAL A 122 1.89 -22.42 5.82
CA VAL A 122 2.49 -21.09 5.63
C VAL A 122 3.95 -21.12 6.08
N ASP A 123 4.86 -20.68 5.22
CA ASP A 123 6.29 -20.66 5.57
C ASP A 123 6.60 -19.58 6.63
N PRO A 124 7.72 -19.71 7.39
CA PRO A 124 8.05 -18.77 8.46
C PRO A 124 8.19 -17.31 8.03
N ARG A 125 8.67 -17.05 6.81
CA ARG A 125 8.86 -15.69 6.29
C ARG A 125 7.52 -15.05 5.96
N THR A 126 6.64 -15.78 5.27
CA THR A 126 5.28 -15.31 4.98
C THR A 126 4.51 -15.06 6.27
N ARG A 127 4.64 -15.95 7.26
CA ARG A 127 4.06 -15.76 8.59
C ARG A 127 4.54 -14.46 9.27
N ALA A 128 5.84 -14.22 9.30
CA ALA A 128 6.42 -13.02 9.91
C ALA A 128 5.94 -11.74 9.22
N TYR A 129 5.93 -11.72 7.89
CA TYR A 129 5.44 -10.59 7.10
C TYR A 129 3.99 -10.23 7.44
N TRP A 130 3.10 -11.23 7.48
CA TRP A 130 1.69 -10.99 7.74
C TRP A 130 1.39 -10.62 9.19
N LYS A 131 2.15 -11.12 10.17
CA LYS A 131 2.04 -10.67 11.57
C LYS A 131 2.34 -9.19 11.73
N LEU A 132 3.39 -8.70 11.08
CA LEU A 132 3.76 -7.28 11.07
C LEU A 132 2.66 -6.42 10.42
N LEU A 133 2.09 -6.88 9.30
CA LEU A 133 1.02 -6.17 8.58
C LEU A 133 -0.32 -6.11 9.33
N LEU A 134 -0.62 -7.11 10.15
CA LEU A 134 -1.86 -7.18 10.93
C LEU A 134 -1.74 -6.53 12.32
N GLY A 135 -0.55 -6.05 12.67
CA GLY A 135 -0.30 -5.38 13.95
C GLY A 135 -0.21 -6.35 15.14
N ASP A 136 0.15 -7.62 14.90
CA ASP A 136 0.34 -8.61 15.98
C ASP A 136 1.72 -8.49 16.66
N ASP A 137 2.44 -7.38 16.46
CA ASP A 137 3.59 -7.01 17.26
C ASP A 137 3.13 -6.57 18.65
N GLY A 138 2.87 -7.53 19.54
CA GLY A 138 3.12 -7.42 20.99
C GLY A 138 2.72 -6.14 21.73
N ALA A 139 1.81 -5.32 21.22
CA ALA A 139 1.34 -4.10 21.86
C ALA A 139 0.11 -4.41 22.73
N SER A 140 0.24 -5.45 23.56
CA SER A 140 -0.50 -5.52 24.81
C SER A 140 0.26 -4.63 25.80
N SER A 141 -0.13 -3.35 25.84
CA SER A 141 -0.26 -2.57 27.07
C SER A 141 0.72 -2.93 28.20
N SER A 142 1.94 -2.40 28.12
CA SER A 142 2.61 -1.87 29.31
C SER A 142 2.08 -0.44 29.54
N THR A 143 1.93 -0.02 30.81
CA THR A 143 1.31 1.22 31.32
C THR A 143 -0.23 1.15 31.40
N HIS A 144 -0.92 1.19 32.55
CA HIS A 144 -0.66 1.85 33.84
C HIS A 144 -1.09 0.98 35.03
#